data_AF-A0A819NBR2-F1
#
_entry.id   AF-A0A819NBR2-F1
#
_cell.length_a   1.000
_cell.length_b   1.000
_cell.length_c   1.000
_cell.angle_alpha   90.00
_cell.angle_beta   90.00
_cell.angle_gamma   90.00
#
_symmetry.space_group_name_H-M   'P 1'
#
loop_
_entity.id
_entity.type
_entity.pdbx_description
1 polymer ?
#
loop_
_entity_poly.entity_id
_entity_poly.type
_entity_poly.pdbx_seq_one_letter_code
_entity_poly.pdbx_strand_id
1 'polypeptide(L)'
;KAFFTTNLNFIHEDDNTKVLVYQRWADSGERVVVIANLSENFLAQYHVPNMPANGWWHEWTFDYNVKVENNEVHLDIAEHEAKILVYVGDNFQPATPSSEPVVKSIPANESNNTSQEQKQPDSSLK
;
A
#
# COMPACT_ATOMS: atom_id res chain seq x y z
N LYS A 1 15.50 -18.28 3.96
CA LYS A 1 15.37 -19.75 4.12
C LYS A 1 14.02 -20.21 4.66
N ALA A 2 13.17 -19.31 5.17
CA ALA A 2 11.85 -19.63 5.71
C ALA A 2 10.99 -20.56 4.81
N PHE A 3 11.06 -20.40 3.47
CA PHE A 3 10.82 -21.42 2.41
C PHE A 3 10.82 -22.91 2.82
N PHE A 4 11.94 -23.32 3.39
CA PHE A 4 12.45 -24.69 3.32
C PHE A 4 12.56 -25.35 4.70
N THR A 5 12.00 -24.72 5.73
CA THR A 5 11.91 -25.28 7.08
C THR A 5 10.54 -25.93 7.29
N THR A 6 10.43 -26.80 8.29
CA THR A 6 9.15 -27.38 8.75
C THR A 6 8.39 -26.46 9.70
N ASN A 7 8.95 -25.30 10.02
CA ASN A 7 8.37 -24.36 10.97
C ASN A 7 7.16 -23.68 10.34
N LEU A 8 5.99 -23.94 10.90
CA LEU A 8 4.72 -23.37 10.49
C LEU A 8 3.84 -23.14 11.71
N ASN A 9 3.12 -22.01 11.72
CA ASN A 9 2.12 -21.72 12.75
C ASN A 9 0.98 -20.90 12.16
N PHE A 10 -0.27 -21.30 12.40
CA PHE A 10 -1.44 -20.48 12.11
C PHE A 10 -1.52 -19.34 13.12
N ILE A 11 -1.74 -18.11 12.63
CA ILE A 11 -1.76 -16.90 13.47
C ILE A 11 -3.11 -16.19 13.46
N HIS A 12 -3.93 -16.45 12.45
CA HIS A 12 -5.30 -15.94 12.35
C HIS A 12 -6.15 -16.82 11.43
N GLU A 13 -7.36 -17.12 11.87
CA GLU A 13 -8.38 -17.89 11.15
C GLU A 13 -9.72 -17.16 11.33
N ASP A 14 -10.37 -16.78 10.23
CA ASP A 14 -11.65 -16.10 10.24
C ASP A 14 -12.63 -16.84 9.33
N ASP A 15 -13.45 -17.69 9.95
CA ASP A 15 -14.45 -18.51 9.25
C ASP A 15 -15.52 -17.68 8.54
N ASN A 16 -15.81 -16.47 9.03
CA ASN A 16 -16.87 -15.63 8.46
C ASN A 16 -16.44 -15.04 7.12
N THR A 17 -15.19 -14.54 7.06
CA THR A 17 -14.62 -13.97 5.83
C THR A 17 -13.84 -14.99 5.00
N LYS A 18 -13.63 -16.19 5.54
CA LYS A 18 -12.83 -17.29 4.96
C LYS A 18 -11.37 -16.89 4.73
N VAL A 19 -10.79 -16.20 5.70
CA VAL A 19 -9.38 -15.81 5.67
C VAL A 19 -8.55 -16.77 6.54
N LEU A 20 -7.45 -17.24 5.97
CA LEU A 20 -6.46 -18.08 6.65
C LEU A 20 -5.11 -17.37 6.64
N VAL A 21 -4.49 -17.26 7.82
CA VAL A 21 -3.16 -16.63 7.97
C VAL A 21 -2.22 -17.54 8.72
N TYR A 22 -1.04 -17.77 8.13
CA TYR A 22 0.02 -18.55 8.78
C TYR A 22 1.39 -17.93 8.56
N GLN A 23 2.29 -18.21 9.48
CA GLN A 23 3.70 -17.87 9.37
C GLN A 23 4.57 -19.08 9.07
N ARG A 24 5.68 -18.83 8.38
CA ARG A 24 6.84 -19.74 8.26
C ARG A 24 8.09 -18.99 8.67
N TRP A 25 9.03 -19.65 9.33
CA TRP A 25 10.27 -19.00 9.78
C TRP A 25 11.49 -19.92 9.75
N ALA A 26 12.67 -19.31 9.78
CA ALA A 26 13.93 -19.99 10.05
C ALA A 26 14.57 -19.42 11.32
N ASP A 27 15.37 -20.23 12.02
CA ASP A 27 16.02 -19.81 13.28
C ASP A 27 17.04 -18.68 13.08
N SER A 28 17.46 -18.43 11.83
CA SER A 28 18.28 -17.29 11.44
C SER A 28 17.50 -15.95 11.37
N GLY A 29 16.21 -15.95 11.69
CA GLY A 29 15.40 -14.73 11.84
C GLY A 29 14.52 -14.38 10.64
N GLU A 30 14.67 -15.05 9.48
CA GLU A 30 13.76 -14.81 8.36
C GLU A 30 12.35 -15.29 8.69
N ARG A 31 11.35 -14.46 8.36
CA ARG A 31 9.94 -14.72 8.59
C ARG A 31 9.15 -14.43 7.32
N VAL A 32 8.14 -15.25 7.09
CA VAL A 32 7.15 -15.08 6.03
C VAL A 32 5.78 -15.23 6.66
N VAL A 33 4.84 -14.36 6.29
CA VAL A 33 3.42 -14.51 6.59
C VAL A 33 2.66 -14.63 5.28
N VAL A 34 1.77 -15.62 5.21
CA VAL A 34 0.85 -15.83 4.10
C VAL A 34 -0.55 -15.51 4.59
N ILE A 35 -1.25 -14.64 3.86
CA ILE A 35 -2.63 -14.22 4.13
C ILE A 35 -3.46 -14.63 2.92
N ALA A 36 -4.35 -15.61 3.06
CA ALA A 36 -5.15 -16.14 1.97
C ALA A 36 -6.63 -15.83 2.18
N ASN A 37 -7.25 -15.12 1.23
CA ASN A 37 -8.69 -14.96 1.13
C ASN A 37 -9.24 -16.12 0.29
N LEU A 38 -10.04 -16.99 0.89
CA LEU A 38 -10.66 -18.14 0.22
C LEU A 38 -12.13 -17.88 -0.15
N SER A 39 -12.52 -16.60 -0.20
CA SER A 39 -13.88 -16.16 -0.51
C SER A 39 -13.99 -15.45 -1.86
N GLU A 40 -15.23 -15.30 -2.30
CA GLU A 40 -15.64 -14.52 -3.49
C GLU A 40 -15.76 -13.01 -3.20
N ASN A 41 -15.31 -12.53 -2.02
CA ASN A 41 -15.47 -11.13 -1.63
C ASN A 41 -14.12 -10.41 -1.60
N PHE A 42 -14.06 -9.22 -2.19
CA PHE A 42 -13.01 -8.25 -1.89
C PHE A 42 -13.09 -7.79 -0.42
N LEU A 43 -11.95 -7.84 0.28
CA LEU A 43 -11.82 -7.46 1.68
C LEU A 43 -11.00 -6.18 1.81
N ALA A 44 -11.69 -5.04 1.91
CA ALA A 44 -11.06 -3.74 2.08
C ALA A 44 -10.52 -3.55 3.51
N GLN A 45 -9.29 -3.07 3.65
CA GLN A 45 -8.62 -2.78 4.92
C GLN A 45 -8.73 -3.91 5.95
N TYR A 46 -8.65 -5.15 5.47
CA TYR A 46 -8.80 -6.34 6.29
C TYR A 46 -7.76 -6.34 7.41
N HIS A 47 -8.22 -6.51 8.64
CA HIS A 47 -7.38 -6.53 9.83
C HIS A 47 -6.79 -7.93 10.04
N VAL A 48 -5.46 -8.02 10.00
CA VAL A 48 -4.73 -9.23 10.37
C VAL A 48 -4.05 -9.01 11.72
N PRO A 49 -4.52 -9.68 12.80
CA PRO A 49 -3.90 -9.61 14.11
C PRO A 49 -2.70 -10.56 14.24
N ASN A 50 -2.01 -10.47 15.38
CA ASN A 50 -0.97 -11.42 15.81
C ASN A 50 0.21 -11.57 14.84
N MET A 51 0.55 -10.51 14.12
CA MET A 51 1.74 -10.48 13.27
C MET A 51 2.99 -10.78 14.11
N PRO A 52 3.90 -11.63 13.63
CA PRO A 52 4.96 -12.17 14.47
C PRO A 52 6.10 -11.20 14.76
N ALA A 53 6.15 -10.04 14.09
CA ALA A 53 7.12 -8.98 14.35
C ALA A 53 6.62 -7.62 13.85
N ASN A 54 6.88 -6.58 14.63
CA ASN A 54 6.75 -5.18 14.19
C ASN A 54 7.89 -4.80 13.24
N GLY A 55 7.65 -3.80 12.40
CA GLY A 55 8.62 -3.31 11.43
C GLY A 55 8.08 -3.33 10.01
N TRP A 56 8.97 -3.36 9.04
CA TRP A 56 8.62 -3.39 7.63
C TRP A 56 8.58 -4.82 7.12
N TRP A 57 7.54 -5.07 6.33
CA TRP A 57 7.33 -6.32 5.61
C TRP A 57 7.19 -5.99 4.14
N HIS A 58 7.84 -6.77 3.30
CA HIS A 58 7.74 -6.66 1.86
C HIS A 58 6.67 -7.63 1.36
N GLU A 59 5.63 -7.10 0.72
CA GLU A 59 4.68 -7.90 -0.03
C GLU A 59 5.31 -8.27 -1.37
N TRP A 60 5.47 -9.57 -1.59
CA TRP A 60 6.31 -10.11 -2.66
C TRP A 60 5.62 -10.12 -4.03
N THR A 61 4.29 -10.23 -4.10
CA THR A 61 3.58 -10.47 -5.36
C THR A 61 3.39 -9.21 -6.19
N PHE A 62 3.17 -8.06 -5.53
CA PHE A 62 2.98 -6.74 -6.13
C PHE A 62 4.12 -5.76 -5.80
N ASP A 63 5.20 -6.24 -5.17
CA ASP A 63 6.46 -5.49 -4.95
C ASP A 63 6.25 -4.17 -4.19
N TYR A 64 5.63 -4.25 -3.02
CA TYR A 64 5.43 -3.08 -2.14
C TYR A 64 5.75 -3.39 -0.69
N ASN A 65 5.90 -2.36 0.13
CA ASN A 65 6.20 -2.53 1.55
C ASN A 65 5.01 -2.11 2.40
N VAL A 66 4.75 -2.87 3.46
CA VAL A 66 3.75 -2.57 4.49
C VAL A 66 4.43 -2.40 5.83
N LYS A 67 3.90 -1.48 6.64
CA LYS A 67 4.33 -1.29 8.02
C LYS A 67 3.41 -2.12 8.93
N VAL A 68 4.02 -2.89 9.82
CA VAL A 68 3.35 -3.60 10.91
C VAL A 68 3.68 -2.89 12.21
N GLU A 69 2.63 -2.51 12.95
CA GLU A 69 2.70 -1.86 14.25
C GLU A 69 1.71 -2.53 15.20
N ASN A 70 2.01 -2.57 16.49
CA ASN A 70 1.20 -3.27 17.50
C ASN A 70 0.89 -4.74 17.17
N ASN A 71 1.75 -5.39 16.38
CA ASN A 71 1.56 -6.75 15.87
C ASN A 71 0.31 -6.90 15.02
N GLU A 72 -0.10 -5.83 14.32
CA GLU A 72 -1.29 -5.79 13.48
C GLU A 72 -0.96 -5.17 12.12
N VAL A 73 -1.72 -5.56 11.09
CA VAL A 73 -1.62 -4.96 9.76
C VAL A 73 -3.00 -4.87 9.11
N HIS A 74 -3.22 -3.79 8.35
CA HIS A 74 -4.39 -3.60 7.52
C HIS A 74 -3.98 -3.60 6.05
N LEU A 75 -4.70 -4.36 5.23
CA LEU A 75 -4.44 -4.46 3.80
C LEU A 75 -5.72 -4.82 3.04
N ASP A 76 -5.79 -4.39 1.79
CA ASP A 76 -6.85 -4.83 0.87
C ASP A 76 -6.50 -6.20 0.30
N ILE A 77 -7.44 -7.16 0.33
CA ILE A 77 -7.24 -8.52 -0.20
C ILE A 77 -8.36 -8.83 -1.19
N ALA A 78 -8.01 -9.08 -2.44
CA ALA A 78 -8.96 -9.43 -3.50
C ALA A 78 -9.52 -10.84 -3.33
N GLU A 79 -10.58 -11.13 -4.08
CA GLU A 79 -11.21 -12.43 -4.18
C GLU A 79 -10.17 -13.50 -4.57
N HIS A 80 -10.14 -14.61 -3.84
CA HIS A 80 -9.20 -15.72 -4.06
C HIS A 80 -7.71 -15.32 -4.12
N GLU A 81 -7.34 -14.19 -3.50
CA GLU A 81 -5.97 -13.70 -3.45
C GLU A 81 -5.22 -14.26 -2.24
N ALA A 82 -3.93 -14.53 -2.43
CA ALA A 82 -2.99 -14.72 -1.33
C ALA A 82 -1.88 -13.67 -1.37
N LYS A 83 -1.66 -12.97 -0.26
CA LYS A 83 -0.52 -12.08 -0.08
C LYS A 83 0.63 -12.80 0.61
N ILE A 84 1.85 -12.50 0.19
CA ILE A 84 3.07 -13.09 0.74
C ILE A 84 3.93 -11.98 1.33
N LEU A 85 3.91 -11.84 2.65
CA LEU A 85 4.68 -10.84 3.37
C LEU A 85 6.01 -11.44 3.86
N VAL A 86 7.13 -10.80 3.53
CA VAL A 86 8.47 -11.19 3.95
C VAL A 86 9.04 -10.13 4.89
N TYR A 87 9.52 -10.53 6.07
CA TYR A 87 10.05 -9.57 7.04
C TYR A 87 11.38 -8.96 6.58
N VAL A 88 11.47 -7.63 6.62
CA VAL A 88 12.67 -6.88 6.21
C VAL A 88 13.39 -6.25 7.40
N GLY A 89 12.68 -5.96 8.49
CA GLY A 89 13.23 -5.34 9.68
C GLY A 89 12.60 -3.99 10.02
N ASP A 90 12.95 -3.46 11.18
CA ASP A 90 12.51 -2.13 11.66
C ASP A 90 13.26 -0.97 10.99
N ASN A 91 14.54 -1.18 10.69
CA ASN A 91 15.46 -0.19 10.12
C ASN A 91 15.36 -0.01 8.60
N PHE A 92 14.39 -0.67 7.95
CA PHE A 92 14.13 -0.47 6.54
C PHE A 92 13.49 0.90 6.31
N GLN A 93 14.00 1.64 5.33
CA GLN A 93 13.36 2.87 4.85
C GLN A 93 12.88 2.60 3.41
N PRO A 94 11.56 2.52 3.15
CA PRO A 94 11.09 2.39 1.78
C PRO A 94 11.55 3.61 0.98
N ALA A 95 11.83 3.40 -0.31
CA ALA A 95 12.04 4.51 -1.22
C ALA A 95 10.83 5.44 -1.14
N THR A 96 11.05 6.70 -0.80
CA THR A 96 10.00 7.71 -0.86
C THR A 96 9.49 7.73 -2.30
N PRO A 97 8.18 7.55 -2.57
CA PRO A 97 7.68 7.79 -3.92
C PRO A 97 8.06 9.22 -4.26
N SER A 98 8.79 9.40 -5.37
CA SER A 98 9.22 10.71 -5.86
C SER A 98 8.04 11.67 -5.85
N SER A 99 8.01 12.60 -4.90
CA SER A 99 6.97 13.59 -4.73
C SER A 99 7.26 14.85 -5.53
N GLU A 100 8.05 14.78 -6.60
CA GLU A 100 8.28 15.92 -7.48
C GLU A 100 7.43 15.80 -8.75
N PRO A 101 6.38 16.63 -8.91
CA PRO A 101 5.91 16.92 -10.25
C PRO A 101 7.09 17.56 -11.00
N VAL A 102 7.46 17.00 -12.15
CA VAL A 102 8.35 17.69 -13.09
C VAL A 102 7.61 18.93 -13.58
N VAL A 103 7.71 20.04 -12.84
CA VAL A 103 7.34 21.35 -13.33
C VAL A 103 8.37 21.66 -14.41
N LYS A 104 8.02 21.34 -15.67
CA LYS A 104 8.73 21.93 -16.81
C LYS A 104 8.59 23.43 -16.63
N SER A 105 9.68 24.09 -16.23
CA SER A 105 9.77 25.54 -16.16
C SER A 105 9.41 26.11 -17.54
N ILE A 106 8.18 26.61 -17.67
CA ILE A 106 7.78 27.44 -18.81
C ILE A 106 8.52 28.77 -18.60
N PRO A 107 9.39 29.22 -19.51
CA PRO A 107 9.99 30.54 -19.39
C PRO A 107 8.88 31.59 -19.43
N ALA A 108 8.94 32.54 -18.49
CA ALA A 108 7.98 33.64 -18.38
C ALA A 108 7.91 34.41 -19.69
N ASN A 109 6.74 34.41 -20.31
CA ASN A 109 6.47 35.23 -21.49
C ASN A 109 6.20 36.67 -20.99
N GLU A 110 7.02 37.62 -21.43
CA GLU A 110 6.87 39.03 -21.11
C GLU A 110 5.50 39.54 -21.57
N SER A 111 4.72 40.03 -20.62
CA SER A 111 3.45 40.70 -20.87
C SER A 111 3.70 42.07 -21.53
N ASN A 112 3.59 42.13 -22.85
CA ASN A 112 3.40 43.37 -23.59
C ASN A 112 2.01 43.94 -23.29
N ASN A 113 1.95 45.00 -22.49
CA ASN A 113 0.74 45.75 -22.22
C ASN A 113 0.71 46.98 -23.15
N THR A 114 -0.07 46.91 -24.23
CA THR A 114 -0.50 48.09 -24.99
C THR A 114 -2.01 48.05 -25.11
N SER A 115 -2.64 49.04 -24.48
CA SER A 115 -4.06 49.33 -24.43
C SER A 115 -4.75 49.27 -25.79
N GLN A 116 -5.93 48.63 -25.86
CA GLN A 116 -7.03 49.11 -26.68
C GLN A 116 -8.38 48.95 -25.95
N GLU A 117 -9.04 50.09 -25.87
CA GLU A 117 -10.36 50.40 -25.34
C GLU A 117 -11.45 49.98 -26.34
N GLN A 118 -12.46 49.21 -25.90
CA GLN A 118 -13.72 49.07 -26.66
C GLN A 118 -14.94 48.94 -25.74
N LYS A 119 -15.55 50.12 -25.52
CA LYS A 119 -16.98 50.47 -25.62
C LYS A 119 -18.04 49.45 -25.14
N GLN A 120 -18.73 49.86 -24.07
CA GLN A 120 -19.95 49.29 -23.50
C GLN A 120 -21.15 49.37 -24.46
N PRO A 121 -21.96 48.32 -24.60
CA PRO A 121 -23.30 48.45 -25.16
C PRO A 121 -24.33 48.64 -24.05
N ASP A 122 -25.09 49.73 -24.19
CA ASP A 122 -26.37 49.96 -23.52
C ASP A 122 -27.47 49.35 -24.40
N SER A 123 -28.31 48.49 -23.83
CA SER A 123 -29.72 48.47 -24.21
C SER A 123 -30.54 47.77 -23.14
N SER A 124 -31.38 48.58 -22.48
CA SER A 124 -32.64 48.18 -21.88
C SER A 124 -33.40 47.17 -22.74
N LEU A 125 -34.03 46.17 -22.11
CA LEU A 125 -35.46 45.89 -22.27
C LEU A 125 -35.90 44.81 -21.27
N LYS A 126 -37.00 45.13 -20.57
CA LYS A 126 -37.96 44.17 -20.05
C LYS A 126 -38.70 43.51 -21.21
#